data_AF-A0A838GBZ9-F1
#
_entry.id   AF-A0A838GBZ9-F1
#
_cell.length_a   1.000
_cell.length_b   1.000
_cell.length_c   1.000
_cell.angle_alpha   90.00
_cell.angle_beta   90.00
_cell.angle_gamma   90.00
#
_symmetry.space_group_name_H-M   'P 1'
#
loop_
_entity.id
_entity.type
_entity.pdbx_description
1 polymer ?
#
loop_
_entity_poly.entity_id
_entity_poly.type
_entity_poly.pdbx_seq_one_letter_code
_entity_poly.pdbx_strand_id
1 'polypeptide(L)'
;GLYHVAILYQRREELADAVRRLLRADIPLGGASDHGVSEAIYLNDPDGNGVELYWDRPREDWPLDADGKLTMFTKRLDIEGLLALPELPQGLS
;
A
#
# COMPACT_ATOMS: atom_id res chain seq x y z
N GLY A 1 1.72 -23.65 4.35
CA GLY A 1 0.50 -22.82 4.22
C GLY A 1 0.77 -21.72 3.22
N LEU A 2 -0.29 -21.10 2.68
CA LEU A 2 -0.16 -19.89 1.86
C LEU A 2 0.60 -18.83 2.68
N TYR A 3 1.66 -18.23 2.14
CA TYR A 3 2.51 -17.31 2.91
C TYR A 3 1.86 -15.93 3.12
N HIS A 4 1.05 -15.45 2.17
CA HIS A 4 0.14 -14.30 2.25
C HIS A 4 -0.60 -14.14 0.90
N VAL A 5 -1.65 -13.32 0.86
CA VAL A 5 -2.30 -12.85 -0.38
C VAL A 5 -2.02 -11.36 -0.56
N ALA A 6 -1.69 -10.94 -1.79
CA ALA A 6 -1.48 -9.53 -2.12
C ALA A 6 -2.56 -9.02 -3.08
N ILE A 7 -3.12 -7.84 -2.80
CA ILE A 7 -4.12 -7.16 -3.62
C ILE A 7 -3.51 -5.86 -4.15
N LEU A 8 -3.41 -5.76 -5.48
CA LEU A 8 -2.92 -4.57 -6.18
C LEU A 8 -4.06 -3.60 -6.47
N TYR A 9 -3.88 -2.34 -6.09
CA TYR A 9 -4.71 -1.21 -6.48
C TYR A 9 -4.12 -0.49 -7.69
N GLN A 10 -4.98 0.01 -8.59
CA GLN A 10 -4.53 0.72 -9.79
C GLN A 10 -4.10 2.15 -9.45
N ARG A 11 -4.73 2.74 -8.43
CA ARG A 11 -4.47 4.11 -8.01
C ARG A 11 -4.13 4.19 -6.53
N ARG A 12 -3.24 5.12 -6.18
CA ARG A 12 -2.81 5.34 -4.79
C ARG A 12 -3.99 5.73 -3.89
N GLU A 13 -4.97 6.45 -4.42
CA GLU A 13 -6.20 6.84 -3.74
C GLU A 13 -7.08 5.64 -3.37
N GLU A 14 -7.04 4.55 -4.14
CA GLU A 14 -7.79 3.32 -3.85
C GLU A 14 -7.16 2.57 -2.67
N LEU A 15 -5.82 2.54 -2.61
CA LEU A 15 -5.11 2.07 -1.43
C LEU A 15 -5.46 2.92 -0.20
N ALA A 16 -5.49 4.25 -0.34
CA ALA A 16 -5.90 5.15 0.75
C ALA A 16 -7.34 4.87 1.21
N ASP A 17 -8.28 4.67 0.30
CA ASP A 17 -9.66 4.33 0.65
C ASP A 17 -9.76 2.97 1.36
N ALA A 18 -8.99 1.97 0.92
CA ALA A 18 -8.90 0.68 1.60
C ALA A 18 -8.41 0.84 3.06
N VAL A 19 -7.35 1.64 3.28
CA VAL A 19 -6.86 1.93 4.65
C VAL A 19 -7.93 2.62 5.48
N ARG A 20 -8.66 3.60 4.95
CA ARG A 20 -9.78 4.24 5.67
C ARG A 20 -10.86 3.24 6.07
N ARG A 21 -11.20 2.29 5.19
CA ARG A 21 -12.19 1.23 5.49
C ARG A 21 -11.71 0.33 6.61
N LEU A 22 -10.44 -0.09 6.59
CA LEU A 22 -9.85 -0.90 7.66
C LEU A 22 -9.89 -0.17 9.01
N LEU A 23 -9.46 1.10 9.04
CA LEU A 23 -9.47 1.91 10.26
C LEU A 23 -10.88 2.14 10.80
N ARG A 24 -11.87 2.42 9.93
CA ARG A 24 -13.29 2.55 10.33
C ARG A 24 -13.89 1.26 10.87
N ALA A 25 -13.35 0.12 10.46
CA ALA A 25 -13.78 -1.20 10.92
C ALA A 25 -12.99 -1.70 12.14
N ASP A 26 -12.14 -0.84 12.74
CA ASP A 26 -11.25 -1.18 13.85
C ASP A 26 -10.33 -2.39 13.56
N ILE A 27 -9.99 -2.61 12.29
CA ILE A 27 -9.07 -3.68 11.88
C ILE A 27 -7.63 -3.19 12.08
N PRO A 28 -6.81 -3.87 12.90
CA PRO A 28 -5.45 -3.44 13.16
C PRO A 28 -4.56 -3.68 11.92
N LEU A 29 -3.73 -2.68 11.62
CA LEU A 29 -2.66 -2.83 10.64
C LEU A 29 -1.47 -3.54 11.30
N GLY A 30 -0.94 -4.56 10.62
CA GLY A 30 0.30 -5.25 11.00
C GLY A 30 1.56 -4.48 10.60
N GLY A 31 1.46 -3.56 9.64
CA GLY A 31 2.58 -2.71 9.22
C GLY A 31 2.27 -1.89 7.97
N ALA A 32 3.17 -0.99 7.61
CA ALA A 32 3.10 -0.21 6.38
C ALA A 32 4.49 0.18 5.90
N SER A 33 4.77 -0.04 4.61
CA SER A 33 6.09 0.13 4.03
C SER A 33 6.04 0.90 2.71
N ASP A 34 7.03 1.75 2.50
CA ASP A 34 7.39 2.32 1.20
C ASP A 34 8.65 1.61 0.71
N HIS A 35 8.54 0.98 -0.46
CA HIS A 35 9.63 0.25 -1.10
C HIS A 35 10.37 1.04 -2.18
N GLY A 36 9.97 2.30 -2.40
CA GLY A 36 10.41 3.14 -3.52
C GLY A 36 9.67 2.82 -4.81
N VAL A 37 9.41 1.54 -5.08
CA VAL A 37 8.67 1.07 -6.26
C VAL A 37 7.20 0.79 -5.99
N SER A 38 6.82 0.57 -4.73
CA SER A 38 5.47 0.29 -4.29
C SER A 38 5.25 0.77 -2.85
N GLU A 39 4.00 1.03 -2.51
CA GLU A 39 3.56 1.31 -1.14
C GLU A 39 2.60 0.21 -0.70
N ALA A 40 2.82 -0.34 0.49
CA ALA A 40 2.11 -1.52 0.97
C ALA A 40 1.62 -1.39 2.41
N ILE A 41 0.46 -1.99 2.67
CA ILE A 41 -0.19 -2.12 3.98
C ILE A 41 -0.35 -3.59 4.30
N TYR A 42 0.07 -3.99 5.50
CA TYR A 42 0.01 -5.37 5.95
C TYR A 42 -1.04 -5.52 7.04
N LEU A 43 -1.80 -6.62 7.01
CA LEU A 43 -2.75 -7.00 8.04
C LEU A 43 -2.89 -8.53 8.07
N ASN A 44 -3.57 -9.05 9.09
CA ASN A 44 -3.98 -10.45 9.13
C ASN A 44 -5.49 -10.54 8.94
N ASP A 45 -5.95 -11.54 8.20
CA ASP A 45 -7.36 -11.90 8.17
C ASP A 45 -7.78 -12.59 9.50
N PRO A 46 -9.10 -12.84 9.72
CA PRO A 46 -9.57 -13.49 10.95
C PRO A 46 -9.01 -14.90 11.21
N ASP A 47 -8.54 -15.59 10.17
CA ASP A 47 -7.93 -16.92 10.26
C ASP A 47 -6.41 -16.85 10.52
N GLY A 48 -5.84 -15.63 10.55
CA GLY A 48 -4.42 -15.37 10.78
C GLY A 48 -3.56 -15.44 9.52
N ASN A 49 -4.15 -15.44 8.32
CA ASN A 49 -3.38 -15.36 7.09
C ASN A 49 -2.94 -13.92 6.84
N GLY A 50 -1.68 -13.74 6.41
CA GLY A 50 -1.18 -12.43 6.01
C GLY A 50 -1.88 -11.92 4.75
N VAL A 51 -2.27 -10.65 4.77
CA VAL A 51 -2.80 -9.91 3.63
C VAL A 51 -1.92 -8.68 3.40
N GLU A 52 -1.58 -8.43 2.15
CA GLU A 52 -0.90 -7.23 1.69
C GLU A 52 -1.82 -6.47 0.73
N LEU A 53 -2.05 -5.20 1.02
CA LEU A 53 -2.74 -4.26 0.13
C LEU A 53 -1.69 -3.30 -0.40
N TYR A 54 -1.51 -3.21 -1.71
CA TYR A 54 -0.43 -2.40 -2.27
C TYR A 54 -0.81 -1.66 -3.54
N TRP A 55 -0.03 -0.61 -3.81
CA TRP A 55 -0.07 0.16 -5.03
C TRP A 55 1.34 0.27 -5.60
N ASP A 56 1.49 -0.03 -6.89
CA ASP A 56 2.74 0.19 -7.60
C ASP A 56 2.88 1.66 -7.99
N ARG A 57 4.02 2.25 -7.64
CA ARG A 57 4.39 3.58 -8.12
C ARG A 57 4.56 3.53 -9.65
N PRO A 58 4.15 4.57 -10.40
CA PRO A 58 4.50 4.70 -11.81
C PRO A 58 6.00 4.49 -12.02
N ARG A 59 6.36 3.75 -13.07
CA ARG A 59 7.76 3.34 -13.29
C ARG A 59 8.70 4.52 -13.49
N GLU A 60 8.19 5.62 -14.03
CA GLU A 60 8.90 6.89 -14.19
C GLU A 60 9.34 7.52 -12.87
N ASP A 61 8.66 7.21 -11.76
CA ASP A 61 8.98 7.72 -10.43
C ASP A 61 9.82 6.73 -9.61
N TRP A 62 10.22 5.60 -10.20
CA TRP A 62 11.05 4.63 -9.48
C TRP A 62 12.43 5.20 -9.17
N PRO A 63 12.94 5.01 -7.95
CA PRO A 63 14.25 5.53 -7.56
C PRO A 63 15.38 4.87 -8.36
N LEU A 64 16.19 5.70 -9.02
CA LEU A 64 17.40 5.29 -9.71
C LEU A 64 18.63 5.86 -9.00
N ASP A 65 19.73 5.11 -9.01
CA ASP A 65 21.03 5.62 -8.56
C ASP A 65 21.69 6.53 -9.62
N ALA A 66 22.90 7.02 -9.32
CA ALA A 66 23.66 7.89 -10.22
C ALA A 66 24.03 7.23 -11.56
N ASP A 67 24.04 5.90 -11.63
CA ASP A 67 24.32 5.12 -12.84
C ASP A 67 23.03 4.72 -13.59
N GLY A 68 21.86 5.16 -13.11
CA GLY A 68 20.55 4.86 -13.69
C GLY A 68 20.00 3.48 -13.32
N LYS A 69 20.53 2.83 -12.27
CA LYS A 69 20.05 1.51 -11.80
C LYS A 69 18.98 1.64 -10.73
N LEU A 70 17.99 0.76 -10.78
CA LEU A 70 16.91 0.69 -9.80
C LEU A 70 17.45 0.50 -8.38
N THR A 71 16.99 1.35 -7.46
CA THR A 71 17.35 1.29 -6.04
C THR A 71 16.10 1.14 -5.18
N MET A 72 15.70 -0.11 -4.92
CA MET A 72 14.64 -0.39 -3.95
C MET A 72 15.13 -0.15 -2.52
N PHE A 73 14.22 0.24 -1.64
CA PHE A 73 14.47 0.36 -0.21
C PHE A 73 13.29 -0.20 0.59
N THR A 74 13.35 -0.11 1.92
CA THR A 74 12.19 -0.33 2.79
C THR A 74 12.22 0.75 3.86
N LYS A 75 11.24 1.64 3.82
CA LYS A 75 11.03 2.69 4.81
C LYS A 75 9.62 2.57 5.38
N ARG A 76 9.39 3.20 6.53
CA ARG A 76 8.03 3.38 7.04
C ARG A 76 7.24 4.24 6.06
N LEU A 77 6.06 3.77 5.67
CA LEU A 77 5.15 4.54 4.83
C LEU A 77 4.63 5.77 5.58
N ASP A 78 4.53 6.90 4.88
CA ASP A 78 3.81 8.08 5.34
C ASP A 78 2.28 7.85 5.24
N ILE A 79 1.72 7.27 6.29
CA ILE A 79 0.27 6.98 6.39
C ILE A 79 -0.55 8.26 6.41
N GLU A 80 -0.05 9.34 7.04
CA GLU A 80 -0.78 10.60 7.10
C GLU A 80 -0.89 11.22 5.71
N GLY A 81 0.20 11.26 4.96
CA GLY A 81 0.22 11.70 3.56
C GLY A 81 -0.64 10.82 2.64
N LEU A 82 -0.68 9.50 2.87
CA LEU A 82 -1.59 8.60 2.14
C LEU A 82 -3.06 8.93 2.44
N LEU A 83 -3.42 9.11 3.71
CA LEU A 83 -4.78 9.39 4.14
C LEU A 83 -5.26 10.81 3.80
N ALA A 84 -4.35 11.72 3.47
CA ALA A 84 -4.66 13.06 2.98
C ALA A 84 -5.11 13.10 1.51
N LEU A 85 -4.95 12.02 0.75
CA LEU A 85 -5.40 11.94 -0.66
C LEU A 85 -6.93 12.10 -0.77
N PRO A 86 -7.46 12.63 -1.88
CA PRO A 86 -8.91 12.78 -2.04
C PRO A 86 -9.64 11.43 -1.98
N GLU A 87 -10.83 11.43 -1.40
CA GLU A 87 -11.73 10.27 -1.52
C GLU A 87 -12.24 10.15 -2.95
N LEU A 88 -12.36 8.90 -3.40
CA LEU A 88 -12.87 8.61 -4.74
C LEU A 88 -14.40 8.60 -4.73
N PRO A 89 -15.05 9.09 -5.79
CA PRO A 89 -16.50 8.98 -5.92
C PRO A 89 -16.95 7.53 -5.79
N GLN A 90 -18.04 7.29 -5.05
CA GLN A 90 -18.59 5.95 -4.90
C GLN A 90 -18.97 5.36 -6.26
N GLY A 91 -18.47 4.16 -6.59
CA GLY A 91 -18.79 3.43 -7.82
C GLY A 91 -17.68 3.34 -8.88
N LEU A 92 -16.46 3.80 -8.59
CA LEU A 92 -15.29 3.73 -9.49
C LEU A 92 -14.23 2.69 -9.08
N SER A 93 -14.65 1.60 -8.43
CA SER A 93 -13.77 0.48 -8.08
C SER A 93 -14.06 -0.75 -8.93
#